data_AF-A0A1S3Y8B3-F1
#
_entry.id   AF-A0A1S3Y8B3-F1
#
_cell.length_a   1.000
_cell.length_b   1.000
_cell.length_c   1.000
_cell.angle_alpha   90.00
_cell.angle_beta   90.00
_cell.angle_gamma   90.00
#
_symmetry.space_group_name_H-M   'P 1'
#
loop_
_entity.id
_entity.type
_entity.pdbx_description
1 polymer ?
#
loop_
_entity_poly.entity_id
_entity_poly.type
_entity_poly.pdbx_seq_one_letter_code
_entity_poly.pdbx_strand_id
1 'polypeptide(L)'
;MKLYPQYTSWDNSKVPERPLVIGYVSPDYFTHSVSYFIEAPLVYHDYANYKVVVYSAVVKADAKTNRFRDKVLKKGGVWRDIYGIDEKKVSSMIREDKVDIMVELTGHTANNKLGTMACRPAPVQVIFILCPNLVVSGFNIAALRPNCTTLDMFCLLRERAGLSFF
;
A
#
# COMPACT_ATOMS: atom_id res chain seq x y z
N MET A 1 9.69 1.35 -26.13
CA MET A 1 8.89 0.17 -25.73
C MET A 1 8.51 0.32 -24.27
N LYS A 2 7.21 0.28 -23.90
CA LYS A 2 6.83 0.30 -22.47
C LYS A 2 7.07 -1.09 -21.88
N LEU A 3 7.87 -1.17 -20.82
CA LEU A 3 8.18 -2.45 -20.14
C LEU A 3 6.96 -3.00 -19.38
N TYR A 4 6.07 -2.11 -18.90
CA TYR A 4 4.88 -2.46 -18.13
C TYR A 4 3.60 -1.93 -18.79
N PRO A 5 2.53 -2.74 -18.86
CA PRO A 5 1.22 -2.26 -19.26
C PRO A 5 0.71 -1.27 -18.20
N GLN A 6 0.21 -0.11 -18.62
CA GLN A 6 -0.28 0.92 -17.71
C GLN A 6 -1.79 0.98 -17.72
N TYR A 7 -2.42 0.81 -16.56
CA TYR A 7 -3.83 1.11 -16.41
C TYR A 7 -4.05 2.62 -16.43
N THR A 8 -5.07 3.03 -17.19
CA THR A 8 -5.46 4.43 -17.36
C THR A 8 -6.80 4.77 -16.70
N SER A 9 -7.52 3.76 -16.20
CA SER A 9 -8.79 3.90 -15.48
C SER A 9 -8.90 2.93 -14.31
N TRP A 10 -9.65 3.36 -13.28
CA TRP A 10 -9.95 2.62 -12.06
C TRP A 10 -11.46 2.68 -11.83
N ASP A 11 -12.07 1.53 -11.58
CA ASP A 11 -13.51 1.35 -11.37
C ASP A 11 -13.87 1.32 -9.87
N ASN A 12 -12.94 1.76 -9.01
CA ASN A 12 -13.17 1.94 -7.58
C ASN A 12 -14.35 2.90 -7.37
N SER A 13 -15.29 2.50 -6.51
CA SER A 13 -16.43 3.35 -6.13
C SER A 13 -15.96 4.65 -5.49
N LYS A 14 -16.57 5.78 -5.82
CA LYS A 14 -16.23 7.11 -5.26
C LYS A 14 -17.14 7.56 -4.12
N VAL A 15 -17.92 6.64 -3.53
CA VAL A 15 -18.78 6.94 -2.38
C VAL A 15 -17.92 7.36 -1.19
N PRO A 16 -18.07 8.57 -0.63
CA PRO A 16 -17.16 9.09 0.41
C PRO A 16 -17.17 8.31 1.73
N GLU A 17 -18.29 7.68 2.08
CA GLU A 17 -18.52 7.04 3.37
C GLU A 17 -18.13 5.56 3.41
N ARG A 18 -17.76 4.97 2.27
CA ARG A 18 -17.33 3.57 2.26
C ARG A 18 -15.92 3.42 2.86
N PRO A 19 -15.58 2.25 3.41
CA PRO A 19 -14.22 1.97 3.83
C PRO A 19 -13.24 2.06 2.65
N LEU A 20 -12.09 2.70 2.87
CA LEU A 20 -11.01 2.75 1.89
C LEU A 20 -10.19 1.46 1.91
N VAL A 21 -9.82 0.96 0.73
CA VAL A 21 -8.97 -0.22 0.63
C VAL A 21 -7.51 0.20 0.48
N ILE A 22 -6.69 -0.11 1.49
CA ILE A 22 -5.26 0.21 1.50
C ILE A 22 -4.47 -1.07 1.25
N GLY A 23 -3.66 -1.06 0.19
CA GLY A 23 -2.79 -2.17 -0.19
C GLY A 23 -1.34 -1.89 0.17
N TYR A 24 -0.77 -2.63 1.12
CA TYR A 24 0.65 -2.51 1.48
C TYR A 24 1.49 -3.58 0.78
N VAL A 25 2.53 -3.17 0.05
CA VAL A 25 3.39 -4.08 -0.71
C VAL A 25 4.83 -3.96 -0.25
N SER A 26 5.44 -5.08 0.14
CA SER A 26 6.86 -5.11 0.55
C SER A 26 7.40 -6.54 0.63
N PRO A 27 8.70 -6.77 0.38
CA PRO A 27 9.38 -7.99 0.76
C PRO A 27 9.83 -8.01 2.24
N ASP A 28 9.67 -6.90 2.96
CA ASP A 28 10.33 -6.68 4.25
C ASP A 28 9.43 -6.86 5.49
N TYR A 29 8.43 -7.75 5.39
CA TYR A 29 7.57 -8.12 6.53
C TYR A 29 8.20 -9.15 7.48
N PHE A 30 9.53 -9.28 7.47
CA PHE A 30 10.30 -10.10 8.42
C PHE A 30 11.08 -9.19 9.38
N THR A 31 11.97 -9.73 10.21
CA THR A 31 12.82 -8.93 11.10
C THR A 31 13.81 -8.08 10.31
N HIS A 32 13.34 -6.91 9.87
CA HIS A 32 14.04 -5.91 9.07
C HIS A 32 13.64 -4.49 9.51
N SER A 33 14.38 -3.45 9.15
CA SER A 33 14.11 -2.06 9.56
C SER A 33 12.69 -1.60 9.17
N VAL A 34 12.26 -1.88 7.95
CA VAL A 34 10.92 -1.58 7.40
C VAL A 34 9.79 -2.11 8.28
N SER A 35 9.95 -3.33 8.80
CA SER A 35 8.93 -4.00 9.61
C SER A 35 8.54 -3.22 10.86
N TYR A 36 9.46 -2.43 11.44
CA TYR A 36 9.19 -1.65 12.64
C TYR A 36 8.31 -0.44 12.34
N PHE A 37 8.43 0.16 11.16
CA PHE A 37 7.60 1.31 10.77
C PHE A 37 6.19 0.88 10.37
N ILE A 38 6.05 -0.25 9.68
CA ILE A 38 4.75 -0.74 9.21
C ILE A 38 3.92 -1.43 10.29
N GLU A 39 4.52 -1.81 11.42
CA GLU A 39 3.78 -2.45 12.51
C GLU A 39 2.62 -1.58 13.00
N ALA A 40 2.85 -0.27 13.22
CA ALA A 40 1.79 0.59 13.75
C ALA A 40 0.56 0.67 12.83
N PRO A 41 0.69 0.94 11.51
CA PRO A 41 -0.44 0.85 10.57
C PRO A 41 -1.15 -0.49 10.60
N LEU A 42 -0.43 -1.62 10.54
CA LEU A 42 -1.08 -2.94 10.50
C LEU A 42 -1.87 -3.26 11.78
N VAL A 43 -1.43 -2.76 12.93
CA VAL A 43 -2.01 -3.06 14.25
C VAL A 43 -3.13 -2.11 14.65
N TYR A 44 -2.93 -0.82 14.39
CA TYR A 44 -3.76 0.26 14.95
C TYR A 44 -4.65 0.95 13.92
N HIS A 45 -4.65 0.51 12.66
CA HIS A 45 -5.66 0.96 11.71
C HIS A 45 -7.06 0.75 12.26
N ASP A 46 -7.95 1.68 11.92
CA ASP A 46 -9.38 1.50 12.13
C ASP A 46 -9.95 0.65 11.00
N TYR A 47 -10.03 -0.66 11.23
CA TYR A 47 -10.51 -1.61 10.23
C TYR A 47 -12.00 -1.44 9.89
N ALA A 48 -12.75 -0.61 10.64
CA ALA A 48 -14.11 -0.25 10.26
C ALA A 48 -14.13 0.75 9.10
N ASN A 49 -13.16 1.66 9.06
CA ASN A 49 -13.04 2.71 8.04
C ASN A 49 -11.98 2.40 6.96
N TYR A 50 -11.09 1.44 7.22
CA TYR A 50 -9.99 1.07 6.32
C TYR A 50 -9.85 -0.44 6.17
N LYS A 51 -10.10 -0.96 4.97
CA LYS A 51 -9.82 -2.36 4.65
C LYS A 51 -8.34 -2.50 4.28
N VAL A 52 -7.59 -3.22 5.10
CA VAL A 52 -6.16 -3.46 4.86
C VAL A 52 -5.95 -4.74 4.06
N VAL A 53 -5.16 -4.65 2.99
CA VAL A 53 -4.65 -5.78 2.23
C VAL A 53 -3.12 -5.73 2.24
N VAL A 54 -2.47 -6.81 2.66
CA VAL A 54 -1.01 -6.94 2.66
C VAL A 54 -0.58 -7.86 1.54
N TYR A 55 0.31 -7.40 0.68
CA TYR A 55 0.98 -8.17 -0.35
C TYR A 55 2.43 -8.39 0.07
N SER A 56 2.68 -9.56 0.67
CA SER A 56 3.96 -9.96 1.23
C SER A 56 4.82 -10.64 0.19
N ALA A 57 5.95 -10.02 -0.18
CA ALA A 57 6.97 -10.62 -1.04
C ALA A 57 8.12 -11.24 -0.21
N VAL A 58 7.87 -11.57 1.06
CA VAL A 58 8.86 -12.18 1.95
C VAL A 58 9.29 -13.55 1.42
N VAL A 59 10.61 -13.73 1.26
CA VAL A 59 11.19 -15.01 0.78
C VAL A 59 11.08 -16.10 1.86
N LYS A 60 11.41 -15.73 3.10
CA LYS A 60 11.42 -16.64 4.24
C LYS A 60 10.75 -15.95 5.43
N ALA A 61 9.56 -16.42 5.77
CA ALA A 61 8.81 -15.91 6.92
C ALA A 61 9.53 -16.23 8.23
N ASP A 62 9.52 -15.27 9.16
CA ASP A 62 9.98 -15.45 10.53
C ASP A 62 8.83 -15.23 11.54
N ALA A 63 9.16 -15.24 12.83
CA ALA A 63 8.19 -15.00 13.89
C ALA A 63 7.46 -13.65 13.74
N LYS A 64 8.14 -12.62 13.20
CA LYS A 64 7.55 -11.29 12.99
C LYS A 64 6.59 -11.29 11.81
N THR A 65 6.94 -11.96 10.72
CA THR A 65 6.04 -12.17 9.57
C THR A 65 4.76 -12.86 10.01
N ASN A 66 4.89 -13.97 10.75
CA ASN A 66 3.73 -14.72 11.24
C ASN A 66 2.87 -13.86 12.16
N ARG A 67 3.50 -13.10 13.08
CA ARG A 67 2.78 -12.16 13.96
C ARG A 67 2.02 -11.10 13.18
N PHE A 68 2.58 -10.53 12.11
CA PHE A 68 1.86 -9.56 11.28
C PHE A 68 0.69 -10.19 10.55
N ARG A 69 0.91 -11.35 9.94
CA ARG A 69 -0.15 -12.11 9.28
C ARG A 69 -1.32 -12.37 10.22
N ASP A 70 -1.05 -12.91 11.41
CA ASP A 70 -2.09 -13.24 12.40
C ASP A 70 -2.86 -11.99 12.85
N LYS A 71 -2.16 -10.87 13.09
CA LYS A 71 -2.81 -9.61 13.50
C LYS A 71 -3.70 -9.06 12.39
N VAL A 72 -3.23 -9.03 11.15
CA VAL A 72 -4.00 -8.53 9.99
C VAL A 72 -5.25 -9.39 9.80
N LEU A 73 -5.12 -10.71 9.80
CA LEU A 73 -6.26 -11.63 9.65
C LEU A 73 -7.26 -11.49 10.81
N LYS A 74 -6.79 -11.40 12.05
CA LYS A 74 -7.64 -11.23 13.24
C LYS A 74 -8.44 -9.92 13.20
N LYS A 75 -7.91 -8.88 12.58
CA LYS A 75 -8.57 -7.58 12.41
C LYS A 75 -9.52 -7.53 11.20
N GLY A 76 -9.64 -8.61 10.43
CA GLY A 76 -10.47 -8.67 9.23
C GLY A 76 -9.79 -8.14 7.96
N GLY A 77 -8.47 -7.93 8.00
CA GLY A 77 -7.67 -7.64 6.82
C GLY A 77 -7.36 -8.89 6.00
N VAL A 78 -6.70 -8.68 4.87
CA VAL A 78 -6.30 -9.76 3.94
C VAL A 78 -4.78 -9.82 3.87
N TRP A 79 -4.23 -11.04 3.90
CA TRP A 79 -2.81 -11.29 3.69
C TRP A 79 -2.62 -12.15 2.43
N ARG A 80 -1.81 -11.67 1.49
CA ARG A 80 -1.47 -12.34 0.23
C ARG A 80 0.04 -12.51 0.15
N ASP A 81 0.50 -13.76 0.02
CA ASP A 81 1.89 -14.05 -0.26
C ASP A 81 2.12 -13.97 -1.78
N ILE A 82 3.02 -13.08 -2.20
CA ILE A 82 3.30 -12.74 -3.60
C ILE A 82 4.76 -12.99 -4.00
N TYR A 83 5.55 -13.63 -3.13
CA TYR A 83 6.92 -14.00 -3.47
C TYR A 83 6.94 -14.90 -4.72
N GLY A 84 7.81 -14.57 -5.69
CA GLY A 84 7.92 -15.29 -6.97
C GLY A 84 6.80 -15.03 -7.97
N ILE A 85 5.80 -14.20 -7.65
CA ILE A 85 4.73 -13.84 -8.58
C ILE A 85 5.18 -12.67 -9.46
N ASP A 86 4.91 -12.78 -10.77
CA ASP A 86 5.16 -11.72 -11.75
C ASP A 86 4.41 -10.42 -11.40
N GLU A 87 5.06 -9.28 -11.58
CA GLU A 87 4.53 -7.96 -11.20
C GLU A 87 3.23 -7.59 -11.92
N LYS A 88 2.99 -8.09 -13.14
CA LYS A 88 1.71 -7.90 -13.85
C LYS A 88 0.59 -8.70 -13.23
N LYS A 89 0.88 -9.87 -12.67
CA LYS A 89 -0.11 -10.66 -11.93
C LYS A 89 -0.41 -10.03 -10.58
N VAL A 90 0.62 -9.55 -9.88
CA VAL A 90 0.42 -8.79 -8.64
C VAL A 90 -0.41 -7.53 -8.90
N SER A 91 -0.16 -6.82 -10.01
CA SER A 91 -0.94 -5.62 -10.36
C SER A 91 -2.41 -5.96 -10.67
N SER A 92 -2.70 -7.08 -11.32
CA SER A 92 -4.07 -7.59 -11.48
C SER A 92 -4.73 -7.90 -10.13
N MET A 93 -4.03 -8.58 -9.21
CA MET A 93 -4.56 -8.88 -7.86
C MET A 93 -4.93 -7.59 -7.12
N ILE A 94 -4.09 -6.55 -7.17
CA ILE A 94 -4.34 -5.24 -6.55
C ILE A 94 -5.62 -4.59 -7.11
N ARG A 95 -5.88 -4.74 -8.41
CA ARG A 95 -7.10 -4.23 -9.05
C ARG A 95 -8.34 -5.03 -8.69
N GLU A 96 -8.23 -6.36 -8.63
CA GLU A 96 -9.31 -7.24 -8.22
C GLU A 96 -9.73 -6.97 -6.77
N ASP A 97 -8.75 -6.67 -5.92
CA ASP A 97 -8.99 -6.27 -4.52
C ASP A 97 -9.56 -4.86 -4.37
N LYS A 98 -9.71 -4.10 -5.46
CA LYS A 98 -10.18 -2.71 -5.47
C LYS A 98 -9.37 -1.80 -4.53
N VAL A 99 -8.05 -1.97 -4.51
CA VAL A 99 -7.15 -1.10 -3.74
C VAL A 99 -7.29 0.34 -4.21
N ASP A 100 -7.62 1.24 -3.28
CA ASP A 100 -7.73 2.68 -3.49
C ASP A 100 -6.35 3.34 -3.38
N ILE A 101 -5.58 2.92 -2.36
CA ILE A 101 -4.27 3.46 -2.04
C ILE A 101 -3.28 2.30 -1.98
N MET A 102 -2.37 2.23 -2.95
CA MET A 102 -1.24 1.31 -2.91
C MET A 102 -0.05 1.98 -2.24
N VAL A 103 0.52 1.34 -1.22
CA VAL A 103 1.68 1.82 -0.47
C VAL A 103 2.81 0.79 -0.60
N GLU A 104 3.90 1.17 -1.28
CA GLU A 104 5.09 0.35 -1.44
C GLU A 104 6.15 0.78 -0.39
N LEU A 105 6.69 -0.17 0.36
CA LEU A 105 7.49 0.13 1.56
C LEU A 105 9.00 0.02 1.34
N THR A 106 9.45 -0.36 0.15
CA THR A 106 10.83 -0.79 -0.11
C THR A 106 11.60 0.29 -0.86
N GLY A 107 10.92 1.04 -1.72
CA GLY A 107 11.53 2.03 -2.60
C GLY A 107 12.51 1.39 -3.56
N HIS A 108 13.66 2.03 -3.79
CA HIS A 108 14.70 1.52 -4.69
C HIS A 108 15.64 0.48 -4.06
N THR A 109 15.28 -0.12 -2.93
CA THR A 109 16.09 -1.18 -2.31
C THR A 109 15.79 -2.54 -2.93
N ALA A 110 16.51 -3.57 -2.49
CA ALA A 110 16.47 -4.91 -3.08
C ALA A 110 15.06 -5.52 -3.04
N ASN A 111 14.70 -6.28 -4.08
CA ASN A 111 13.44 -7.01 -4.19
C ASN A 111 12.16 -6.15 -4.08
N ASN A 112 12.26 -4.84 -4.32
CA ASN A 112 11.12 -3.94 -4.38
C ASN A 112 10.07 -4.38 -5.41
N LYS A 113 8.92 -3.74 -5.37
CA LYS A 113 7.78 -4.01 -6.28
C LYS A 113 7.43 -2.77 -7.10
N LEU A 114 8.43 -1.98 -7.49
CA LEU A 114 8.22 -0.76 -8.28
C LEU A 114 7.69 -1.05 -9.68
N GLY A 115 7.98 -2.21 -10.29
CA GLY A 115 7.37 -2.59 -11.57
C GLY A 115 5.88 -2.92 -11.44
N THR A 116 5.44 -3.40 -10.27
CA THR A 116 4.01 -3.49 -9.93
C THR A 116 3.38 -2.09 -9.92
N MET A 117 4.02 -1.11 -9.28
CA MET A 117 3.55 0.28 -9.29
C MET A 117 3.58 0.93 -10.68
N ALA A 118 4.56 0.57 -11.51
CA ALA A 118 4.67 1.05 -12.89
C ALA A 118 3.47 0.63 -13.75
N CYS A 119 2.77 -0.44 -13.37
CA CYS A 119 1.51 -0.84 -14.01
C CYS A 119 0.34 0.08 -13.65
N ARG A 120 0.45 0.89 -12.60
CA ARG A 120 -0.60 1.76 -12.03
C ARG A 120 -1.88 1.00 -11.59
N PRO A 121 -1.79 -0.08 -10.80
CA PRO A 121 -2.95 -0.87 -10.43
C PRO A 121 -3.97 -0.13 -9.54
N ALA A 122 -3.54 0.84 -8.74
CA ALA A 122 -4.41 1.65 -7.88
C ALA A 122 -4.43 3.13 -8.34
N PRO A 123 -5.54 3.86 -8.09
CA PRO A 123 -5.65 5.27 -8.48
C PRO A 123 -4.66 6.16 -7.73
N VAL A 124 -4.37 5.83 -6.47
CA VAL A 124 -3.36 6.50 -5.64
C VAL A 124 -2.24 5.51 -5.31
N GLN A 125 -1.00 5.94 -5.49
CA GLN A 125 0.18 5.11 -5.27
C GLN A 125 1.26 5.91 -4.53
N VAL A 126 1.83 5.32 -3.46
CA VAL A 126 2.77 5.98 -2.54
C VAL A 126 3.97 5.07 -2.26
N ILE A 127 5.16 5.65 -2.13
CA ILE A 127 6.37 4.96 -1.65
C ILE A 127 6.70 5.49 -0.24
N PHE A 128 6.84 4.62 0.75
CA PHE A 128 6.82 5.01 2.17
C PHE A 128 8.20 5.28 2.81
N ILE A 129 9.27 4.54 2.49
CA ILE A 129 10.44 4.44 3.40
C ILE A 129 11.66 5.30 3.08
N LEU A 130 11.74 5.97 1.93
CA LEU A 130 12.92 6.76 1.56
C LEU A 130 12.63 8.19 1.11
N CYS A 131 11.67 8.87 1.72
CA CYS A 131 11.42 10.27 1.38
C CYS A 131 11.04 11.13 2.58
N PRO A 132 11.97 11.97 3.08
CA PRO A 132 11.57 13.29 3.57
C PRO A 132 10.95 14.16 2.45
N ASN A 133 11.13 13.81 1.15
CA ASN A 133 10.58 14.52 -0.01
C ASN A 133 10.08 13.57 -1.12
N LEU A 134 8.84 13.09 -0.97
CA LEU A 134 8.02 12.21 -1.83
C LEU A 134 8.42 12.08 -3.34
N VAL A 135 8.56 10.85 -3.86
CA VAL A 135 8.47 10.56 -5.31
C VAL A 135 7.06 10.06 -5.64
N VAL A 136 6.29 10.88 -6.35
CA VAL A 136 5.01 10.50 -6.96
C VAL A 136 5.20 10.41 -8.46
N SER A 137 5.06 9.22 -9.03
CA SER A 137 4.98 9.05 -10.48
C SER A 137 3.56 9.40 -10.94
N GLY A 138 3.36 10.65 -11.37
CA GLY A 138 2.18 11.12 -12.11
C GLY A 138 1.13 11.88 -11.28
N PHE A 139 1.35 13.21 -11.17
CA PHE A 139 0.48 14.29 -10.66
C PHE A 139 0.15 14.37 -9.15
N ASN A 140 0.44 15.57 -8.62
CA ASN A 140 0.25 16.15 -7.28
C ASN A 140 1.12 15.63 -6.11
N ILE A 141 2.23 16.34 -5.93
CA ILE A 141 3.10 16.34 -4.74
C ILE A 141 2.28 16.70 -3.49
N ALA A 142 2.30 15.83 -2.48
CA ALA A 142 1.92 16.19 -1.12
C ALA A 142 3.21 16.20 -0.27
N ALA A 143 3.75 17.37 0.03
CA ALA A 143 4.69 17.46 1.14
C ALA A 143 3.87 17.20 2.43
N LEU A 144 4.12 16.06 3.09
CA LEU A 144 3.64 15.88 4.45
C LEU A 144 4.42 16.87 5.34
N ARG A 145 3.70 17.61 6.19
CA ARG A 145 4.35 18.49 7.17
C ARG A 145 5.19 17.63 8.12
N PRO A 146 6.29 18.16 8.69
CA PRO A 146 7.20 17.40 9.56
C PRO A 146 6.58 16.77 10.82
N ASN A 147 5.29 17.05 11.11
CA ASN A 147 4.55 16.50 12.24
C ASN A 147 3.37 15.58 11.84
N CYS A 148 3.25 15.16 10.58
CA CYS A 148 2.21 14.21 10.16
C CYS A 148 2.46 12.83 10.76
N THR A 149 1.54 12.37 11.62
CA THR A 149 1.49 10.98 12.04
C THR A 149 1.03 10.09 10.88
N THR A 150 1.21 8.77 11.00
CA THR A 150 0.75 7.82 9.98
C THR A 150 -0.76 7.91 9.74
N LEU A 151 -1.56 8.38 10.72
CA LEU A 151 -2.99 8.67 10.55
C LEU A 151 -3.23 9.93 9.70
N ASP A 152 -2.46 11.00 9.90
CA ASP A 152 -2.62 12.26 9.15
C ASP A 152 -2.36 12.08 7.66
N MET A 153 -1.45 11.16 7.30
CA MET A 153 -1.20 10.78 5.90
C MET A 153 -2.47 10.24 5.23
N PHE A 154 -3.27 9.41 5.92
CA PHE A 154 -4.48 8.82 5.31
C PHE A 154 -5.65 9.80 5.23
N CYS A 155 -5.79 10.72 6.19
CA CYS A 155 -6.72 11.84 6.07
C CYS A 155 -6.39 12.72 4.86
N LEU A 156 -5.11 13.09 4.70
CA LEU A 156 -4.65 13.88 3.56
C LEU A 156 -4.82 13.15 2.22
N LEU A 157 -4.62 11.83 2.19
CA LEU A 157 -4.86 11.00 1.02
C LEU A 157 -6.35 10.85 0.70
N ARG A 158 -7.23 10.83 1.71
CA ARG A 158 -8.70 10.80 1.54
C ARG A 158 -9.22 12.08 0.89
N GLU A 159 -8.80 13.25 1.38
CA GLU A 159 -9.14 14.55 0.78
C GLU A 159 -8.68 14.63 -0.68
N ARG A 160 -7.47 14.12 -0.98
CA ARG A 160 -6.87 14.19 -2.33
C ARG A 160 -7.39 13.16 -3.32
N ALA A 161 -7.97 12.06 -2.85
CA ALA A 161 -8.67 11.09 -3.70
C ALA A 161 -9.97 11.64 -4.31
N GLY A 162 -10.34 12.90 -4.02
CA GLY A 162 -11.57 13.52 -4.52
C GLY A 162 -12.82 13.00 -3.81
N LEU A 163 -12.65 12.44 -2.61
CA LEU A 163 -13.73 12.05 -1.71
C LEU A 163 -14.01 13.25 -0.80
N SER A 164 -14.76 14.21 -1.32
CA SER A 164 -15.10 15.47 -0.64
C SER A 164 -15.88 15.20 0.65
N PHE A 165 -15.43 15.82 1.75
CA PHE A 165 -16.24 16.09 2.93
C PHE A 165 -17.22 17.24 2.60
N PHE A 166 -18.45 17.12 3.09
CA PHE A 166 -19.23 18.27 3.57
C PHE A 166 -19.02 18.38 5.08
#